data_AF-A0AA88TVG4-F1
#
_entry.id   AF-A0AA88TVG4-F1
#
_cell.length_a   1.000
_cell.length_b   1.000
_cell.length_c   1.000
_cell.angle_alpha   90.00
_cell.angle_beta   90.00
_cell.angle_gamma   90.00
#
_symmetry.space_group_name_H-M   'P 1'
#
loop_
_entity.id
_entity.type
_entity.pdbx_description
1 polymer ?
#
loop_
_entity_poly.entity_id
_entity_poly.type
_entity_poly.pdbx_seq_one_letter_code
_entity_poly.pdbx_strand_id
1 'polypeptide(L)'
;MRIWLMRYSETEKSVLNLIFDGGHYEVDDGRIKTFKGAMNKEPVHLVDINICNARRILRLEKLTPGPHVILLAFTLHDSEFTDQTKEILENLAFLGEKFWNHVVVVFTEGNCSLNEYTGAQRSVLEWLLEKCGGKYYICGSKPEITKRRELLDRIEEMICTNNSMHLVLPAISDGDSQPPSDILRRLDLKDYMFTPEVIRQEGQRKYRLQCSHAGWFHCEFTQIGFNMEGEGEVLYSTDLQDSNCPVPANYYQAGPVYDIKCVQGELSQLRLPHCETSIVSITGASKFFITKKENWFTGHWSKTLGQVMLFYLQPAHRLHVFLQPRSVDPREVEECNEDYTLIQTTSCECMLKYECVYSMSCDPVEKHGLSEMPEIQPVDTKLHCTKQWNHYYPTFDIKLPDGVMNVGLHLKKENPKEGEVEVVWSQKITLTEYSRKQQTDVSRAYEQISGVNTLTQS
;
A
#
# COMPACT_ATOMS: atom_id res chain seq x y z
N MET A 1 -6.29 -4.16 -18.73
CA MET A 1 -6.73 -4.67 -17.41
C MET A 1 -7.33 -6.07 -17.56
N ARG A 2 -7.28 -6.91 -16.51
CA ARG A 2 -7.87 -8.27 -16.49
C ARG A 2 -8.98 -8.33 -15.44
N ILE A 3 -10.19 -8.69 -15.86
CA ILE A 3 -11.34 -8.87 -14.98
C ILE A 3 -11.79 -10.33 -15.06
N TRP A 4 -12.11 -10.94 -13.93
CA TRP A 4 -12.87 -12.18 -13.92
C TRP A 4 -14.31 -11.87 -13.54
N LEU A 5 -15.26 -12.23 -14.40
CA LEU A 5 -16.67 -12.24 -14.05
C LEU A 5 -16.99 -13.64 -13.52
N MET A 6 -17.17 -13.76 -12.21
CA MET A 6 -17.60 -15.00 -11.57
C MET A 6 -19.10 -14.95 -11.35
N ARG A 7 -19.83 -15.76 -12.12
CA ARG A 7 -21.29 -15.79 -12.11
C ARG A 7 -21.84 -17.11 -11.62
N TYR A 8 -22.99 -17.03 -10.96
CA TYR A 8 -23.75 -18.20 -10.52
C TYR A 8 -24.55 -18.83 -11.66
N SER A 9 -25.23 -18.00 -12.46
CA SER A 9 -26.11 -18.44 -13.55
C SER A 9 -25.86 -17.63 -14.84
N GLU A 10 -26.74 -17.76 -15.84
CA GLU A 10 -26.65 -16.97 -17.09
C GLU A 10 -27.32 -15.58 -16.95
N THR A 11 -28.17 -15.35 -15.94
CA THR A 11 -28.87 -14.06 -15.76
C THR A 11 -27.90 -12.93 -15.40
N GLU A 12 -26.81 -13.24 -14.69
CA GLU A 12 -25.76 -12.28 -14.36
C GLU A 12 -24.90 -11.86 -15.56
N LYS A 13 -25.08 -12.49 -16.72
CA LYS A 13 -24.33 -12.14 -17.94
C LYS A 13 -24.57 -10.69 -18.39
N SER A 14 -25.69 -10.10 -17.97
CA SER A 14 -26.02 -8.69 -18.18
C SER A 14 -24.95 -7.72 -17.61
N VAL A 15 -24.16 -8.15 -16.61
CA VAL A 15 -23.04 -7.37 -16.06
C VAL A 15 -21.99 -7.06 -17.13
N LEU A 16 -21.82 -7.91 -18.16
CA LEU A 16 -20.89 -7.64 -19.27
C LEU A 16 -21.18 -6.31 -19.99
N ASN A 17 -22.46 -5.97 -20.14
CA ASN A 17 -22.88 -4.74 -20.81
C ASN A 17 -22.52 -3.48 -20.01
N LEU A 18 -22.35 -3.61 -18.68
CA LEU A 18 -21.94 -2.52 -17.82
C LEU A 18 -20.43 -2.26 -17.90
N ILE A 19 -19.63 -3.23 -18.36
CA ILE A 19 -18.16 -3.16 -18.35
C ILE A 19 -17.61 -2.51 -19.62
N PHE A 20 -18.10 -2.91 -20.79
CA PHE A 20 -17.55 -2.47 -22.07
C PHE A 20 -18.22 -1.20 -22.62
N ASP A 21 -17.41 -0.31 -23.19
CA ASP A 21 -17.87 0.93 -23.82
C ASP A 21 -18.81 0.64 -24.99
N GLY A 22 -20.05 1.13 -24.90
CA GLY A 22 -21.06 0.95 -25.96
C GLY A 22 -21.44 -0.50 -26.24
N GLY A 23 -21.11 -1.44 -25.34
CA GLY A 23 -21.38 -2.88 -25.53
C GLY A 23 -20.53 -3.54 -26.61
N HIS A 24 -19.46 -2.89 -27.08
CA HIS A 24 -18.58 -3.42 -28.11
C HIS A 24 -17.45 -4.26 -27.48
N TYR A 25 -17.48 -5.56 -27.74
CA TYR A 25 -16.43 -6.50 -27.35
C TYR A 25 -16.29 -7.62 -28.39
N GLU A 26 -15.08 -8.13 -28.55
CA GLU A 26 -14.80 -9.35 -29.29
C GLU A 26 -14.97 -10.54 -28.34
N VAL A 27 -15.65 -11.58 -28.82
CA VAL A 27 -15.85 -12.83 -28.09
C VAL A 27 -14.89 -13.86 -28.64
N ASP A 28 -14.13 -14.48 -27.74
CA ASP A 28 -13.37 -15.69 -28.02
C ASP A 28 -14.05 -16.86 -27.30
N ASP A 29 -14.70 -17.72 -28.08
CA ASP A 29 -15.44 -18.91 -27.60
C ASP A 29 -14.52 -20.14 -27.50
N GLY A 30 -13.27 -19.92 -27.07
CA GLY A 30 -12.34 -20.98 -26.71
C GLY A 30 -12.83 -21.81 -25.51
N ARG A 31 -11.92 -22.59 -24.90
CA ARG A 31 -12.25 -23.43 -23.73
C ARG A 31 -12.78 -22.63 -22.54
N ILE A 32 -12.38 -21.38 -22.41
CA ILE A 32 -13.00 -20.38 -21.55
C ILE A 32 -13.50 -19.24 -22.41
N LYS A 33 -14.72 -18.77 -22.13
CA LYS A 33 -15.28 -17.58 -22.74
C LYS A 33 -14.52 -16.36 -22.29
N THR A 34 -13.81 -15.72 -23.22
CA THR A 34 -13.13 -14.45 -22.95
C THR A 34 -13.68 -13.34 -23.83
N PHE A 35 -13.67 -12.14 -23.28
CA PHE A 35 -14.20 -10.95 -23.91
C PHE A 35 -13.09 -9.90 -23.94
N LYS A 36 -12.81 -9.35 -25.12
CA LYS A 36 -11.84 -8.28 -25.29
C LYS A 36 -12.58 -7.04 -25.74
N GLY A 37 -12.42 -5.96 -25.02
CA GLY A 37 -13.05 -4.70 -25.38
C GLY A 37 -12.33 -3.53 -24.73
N ALA A 38 -12.97 -2.37 -24.79
CA ALA A 38 -12.49 -1.19 -24.12
C ALA A 38 -13.43 -0.80 -22.99
N MET A 39 -12.86 -0.31 -21.90
CA MET A 39 -13.57 0.34 -20.81
C MET A 39 -12.94 1.72 -20.67
N ASN A 40 -13.71 2.77 -20.92
CA ASN A 40 -13.24 4.15 -21.06
C ASN A 40 -11.96 4.26 -21.94
N LYS A 41 -12.04 3.68 -23.14
CA LYS A 41 -10.98 3.63 -24.16
C LYS A 41 -9.77 2.76 -23.86
N GLU A 42 -9.78 1.93 -22.81
CA GLU A 42 -8.64 1.05 -22.52
C GLU A 42 -8.93 -0.43 -22.49
N PRO A 43 -7.94 -1.25 -22.91
CA PRO A 43 -8.15 -2.65 -23.19
C PRO A 43 -8.47 -3.40 -21.89
N VAL A 44 -9.65 -4.00 -21.87
CA VAL A 44 -10.10 -4.92 -20.83
C VAL A 44 -10.18 -6.32 -21.43
N HIS A 45 -9.52 -7.24 -20.75
CA HIS A 45 -9.63 -8.67 -20.98
C HIS A 45 -10.48 -9.24 -19.86
N LEU A 46 -11.70 -9.61 -20.19
CA LEU A 46 -12.62 -10.23 -19.24
C LEU A 46 -12.67 -11.73 -19.49
N VAL A 47 -12.60 -12.50 -18.41
CA VAL A 47 -12.78 -13.95 -18.41
C VAL A 47 -14.09 -14.26 -17.70
N ASP A 48 -15.00 -14.93 -18.41
CA ASP A 48 -16.28 -15.37 -17.83
C ASP A 48 -16.11 -16.77 -17.21
N ILE A 49 -16.39 -16.87 -15.91
CA ILE A 49 -16.19 -18.07 -15.11
C ILE A 49 -17.49 -18.38 -14.38
N ASN A 50 -18.02 -19.57 -14.61
CA ASN A 50 -19.10 -20.10 -13.78
C ASN A 50 -18.51 -20.52 -12.42
N ILE A 51 -19.00 -19.94 -11.33
CA ILE A 51 -18.47 -20.14 -9.98
C ILE A 51 -18.53 -21.61 -9.54
N CYS A 52 -19.60 -22.33 -9.87
CA CYS A 52 -19.78 -23.74 -9.52
C CYS A 52 -18.69 -24.64 -10.13
N ASN A 53 -18.06 -24.20 -11.22
CA ASN A 53 -17.00 -24.92 -11.92
C ASN A 53 -15.63 -24.24 -11.85
N ALA A 54 -15.50 -23.13 -11.10
CA ALA A 54 -14.31 -22.28 -11.11
C ALA A 54 -13.02 -23.07 -10.80
N ARG A 55 -13.07 -23.96 -9.79
CA ARG A 55 -11.91 -24.80 -9.41
C ARG A 55 -11.45 -25.71 -10.54
N ARG A 56 -12.38 -26.31 -11.29
CA ARG A 56 -12.06 -27.18 -12.42
C ARG A 56 -11.49 -26.38 -13.60
N ILE A 57 -12.08 -25.23 -13.91
CA ILE A 57 -11.69 -24.37 -15.03
C ILE A 57 -10.30 -23.79 -14.79
N LEU A 58 -10.08 -23.19 -13.61
CA LEU A 58 -8.83 -22.51 -13.28
C LEU A 58 -7.64 -23.47 -13.12
N ARG A 59 -7.92 -24.75 -12.79
CA ARG A 59 -6.92 -25.83 -12.82
C ARG A 59 -6.37 -26.12 -14.21
N LEU A 60 -7.25 -26.19 -15.21
CA LEU A 60 -6.88 -26.66 -16.56
C LEU A 60 -6.20 -25.59 -17.40
N GLU A 61 -6.56 -24.32 -17.19
CA GLU A 61 -6.28 -23.26 -18.16
C GLU A 61 -5.12 -22.34 -17.75
N LYS A 62 -4.54 -22.53 -16.54
CA LYS A 62 -3.38 -21.78 -16.00
C LYS A 62 -3.38 -20.29 -16.40
N LEU A 63 -4.43 -19.57 -15.98
CA LEU A 63 -4.61 -18.16 -16.30
C LEU A 63 -3.55 -17.31 -15.58
N THR A 64 -2.43 -17.08 -16.26
CA THR A 64 -1.34 -16.22 -15.80
C THR A 64 -1.12 -15.10 -16.81
N PRO A 65 -0.99 -13.83 -16.36
CA PRO A 65 -1.12 -13.36 -14.97
C PRO A 65 -2.59 -13.34 -14.50
N GLY A 66 -2.81 -13.41 -13.18
CA GLY A 66 -4.15 -13.42 -12.58
C GLY A 66 -4.97 -12.13 -12.78
N PRO A 67 -6.21 -12.08 -12.27
CA PRO A 67 -7.12 -10.96 -12.44
C PRO A 67 -6.71 -9.76 -11.56
N HIS A 68 -6.96 -8.54 -12.04
CA HIS A 68 -6.87 -7.35 -11.18
C HIS A 68 -8.14 -7.22 -10.32
N VAL A 69 -9.27 -7.65 -10.89
CA VAL A 69 -10.62 -7.47 -10.36
C VAL A 69 -11.40 -8.76 -10.58
N ILE A 70 -12.12 -9.19 -9.56
CA ILE A 70 -13.08 -10.29 -9.60
C ILE A 70 -14.46 -9.69 -9.31
N LEU A 71 -15.32 -9.72 -10.31
CA LEU A 71 -16.71 -9.34 -10.16
C LEU A 71 -17.50 -10.59 -9.82
N LEU A 72 -17.94 -10.68 -8.57
CA LEU A 72 -18.76 -11.79 -8.09
C LEU A 72 -20.22 -11.40 -8.23
N ALA A 73 -20.88 -11.92 -9.26
CA ALA A 73 -22.21 -11.47 -9.64
C ALA A 73 -23.32 -12.38 -9.11
N PHE A 74 -24.39 -11.77 -8.58
CA PHE A 74 -25.61 -12.44 -8.12
C PHE A 74 -26.85 -11.69 -8.58
N THR A 75 -27.83 -12.42 -9.09
CA THR A 75 -29.18 -11.87 -9.31
C THR A 75 -29.98 -11.95 -8.02
N LEU A 76 -30.64 -10.86 -7.61
CA LEU A 76 -31.40 -10.85 -6.36
C LEU A 76 -32.73 -11.62 -6.50
N HIS A 77 -32.70 -12.91 -6.16
CA HIS A 77 -33.87 -13.80 -6.15
C HIS A 77 -34.12 -14.43 -4.77
N ASP A 78 -35.35 -14.84 -4.52
CA ASP A 78 -35.76 -15.52 -3.28
C ASP A 78 -35.05 -16.86 -3.05
N SER A 79 -34.47 -17.45 -4.09
CA SER A 79 -33.73 -18.73 -4.02
C SER A 79 -32.24 -18.57 -3.75
N GLU A 80 -31.72 -17.34 -3.66
CA GLU A 80 -30.29 -17.06 -3.50
C GLU A 80 -29.89 -16.93 -2.02
N PHE A 81 -28.57 -16.88 -1.80
CA PHE A 81 -27.94 -16.77 -0.47
C PHE A 81 -28.34 -17.90 0.48
N THR A 82 -28.33 -19.13 -0.03
CA THR A 82 -28.54 -20.34 0.79
C THR A 82 -27.21 -20.86 1.34
N ASP A 83 -27.26 -21.86 2.21
CA ASP A 83 -26.06 -22.56 2.69
C ASP A 83 -25.24 -23.14 1.52
N GLN A 84 -25.90 -23.55 0.43
CA GLN A 84 -25.23 -23.99 -0.79
C GLN A 84 -24.44 -22.86 -1.47
N THR A 85 -25.00 -21.65 -1.52
CA THR A 85 -24.29 -20.46 -2.03
C THR A 85 -23.02 -20.21 -1.21
N LYS A 86 -23.13 -20.31 0.12
CA LYS A 86 -21.99 -20.16 1.03
C LYS A 86 -20.92 -21.22 0.80
N GLU A 87 -21.31 -22.50 0.69
CA GLU A 87 -20.39 -23.61 0.42
C GLU A 87 -19.63 -23.40 -0.90
N ILE A 88 -20.31 -22.95 -1.96
CA ILE A 88 -19.70 -22.66 -3.26
C ILE A 88 -18.68 -21.51 -3.15
N LEU A 89 -18.98 -20.48 -2.36
CA LEU A 89 -18.07 -19.35 -2.14
C LEU A 89 -16.87 -19.74 -1.27
N GLU A 90 -17.07 -20.54 -0.23
CA GLU A 90 -15.98 -21.08 0.59
C GLU A 90 -15.07 -21.98 -0.24
N ASN A 91 -15.63 -22.71 -1.21
CA ASN A 91 -14.87 -23.49 -2.18
C ASN A 91 -13.98 -22.63 -3.10
N LEU A 92 -14.11 -21.30 -3.13
CA LEU A 92 -13.16 -20.40 -3.81
C LEU A 92 -11.92 -20.08 -2.98
N ALA A 93 -11.85 -20.50 -1.71
CA ALA A 93 -10.69 -20.24 -0.84
C ALA A 93 -9.36 -20.78 -1.41
N PHE A 94 -9.40 -21.73 -2.36
CA PHE A 94 -8.19 -22.19 -3.07
C PHE A 94 -7.51 -21.10 -3.90
N LEU A 95 -8.16 -19.95 -4.15
CA LEU A 95 -7.57 -18.81 -4.86
C LEU A 95 -6.60 -18.00 -4.00
N GLY A 96 -6.45 -18.37 -2.73
CA GLY A 96 -5.52 -17.75 -1.79
C GLY A 96 -6.19 -16.72 -0.89
N GLU A 97 -5.49 -16.36 0.20
CA GLU A 97 -6.02 -15.49 1.26
C GLU A 97 -6.36 -14.08 0.74
N LYS A 98 -5.61 -13.58 -0.25
CA LYS A 98 -5.84 -12.27 -0.86
C LYS A 98 -7.02 -12.24 -1.84
N PHE A 99 -7.67 -13.37 -2.12
CA PHE A 99 -8.80 -13.44 -3.06
C PHE A 99 -9.84 -12.35 -2.81
N TRP A 100 -10.32 -12.23 -1.57
CA TRP A 100 -11.35 -11.26 -1.18
C TRP A 100 -10.92 -9.80 -1.29
N ASN A 101 -9.61 -9.53 -1.33
CA ASN A 101 -9.10 -8.18 -1.58
C ASN A 101 -9.41 -7.72 -3.00
N HIS A 102 -9.51 -8.66 -3.94
CA HIS A 102 -9.80 -8.45 -5.36
C HIS A 102 -11.28 -8.65 -5.73
N VAL A 103 -12.18 -8.87 -4.77
CA VAL A 103 -13.61 -9.12 -5.05
C VAL A 103 -14.43 -7.84 -4.90
N VAL A 104 -15.24 -7.53 -5.92
CA VAL A 104 -16.41 -6.65 -5.82
C VAL A 104 -17.66 -7.50 -6.06
N VAL A 105 -18.60 -7.47 -5.12
CA VAL A 105 -19.88 -8.18 -5.28
C VAL A 105 -20.82 -7.32 -6.12
N VAL A 106 -21.38 -7.88 -7.19
CA VAL A 106 -22.29 -7.18 -8.09
C VAL A 106 -23.67 -7.81 -7.98
N PHE A 107 -24.63 -7.05 -7.45
CA PHE A 107 -26.02 -7.47 -7.39
C PHE A 107 -26.77 -6.95 -8.62
N THR A 108 -27.29 -7.86 -9.44
CA THR A 108 -28.15 -7.53 -10.58
C THR A 108 -29.61 -7.50 -10.16
N GLU A 109 -30.42 -6.74 -10.89
CA GLU A 109 -31.85 -6.60 -10.64
C GLU A 109 -32.55 -7.96 -10.78
N GLY A 110 -33.33 -8.32 -9.76
CA GLY A 110 -34.16 -9.52 -9.73
C GLY A 110 -35.53 -9.21 -9.16
N ASN A 111 -36.16 -10.17 -8.49
CA ASN A 111 -37.49 -9.95 -7.87
C ASN A 111 -37.41 -9.48 -6.42
N CYS A 112 -36.21 -9.43 -5.83
CA CYS A 112 -36.01 -9.10 -4.42
C CYS A 112 -35.04 -7.93 -4.23
N SER A 113 -35.15 -7.26 -3.08
CA SER A 113 -34.15 -6.28 -2.61
C SER A 113 -33.29 -6.85 -1.47
N LEU A 114 -32.09 -6.27 -1.25
CA LEU A 114 -31.19 -6.72 -0.16
C LEU A 114 -31.85 -6.68 1.25
N ASN A 115 -32.86 -5.83 1.41
CA ASN A 115 -33.58 -5.65 2.67
C ASN A 115 -34.71 -6.66 2.88
N GLU A 116 -35.11 -7.39 1.84
CA GLU A 116 -36.18 -8.40 1.90
C GLU A 116 -35.65 -9.77 2.36
N TYR A 117 -34.34 -10.00 2.28
CA TYR A 117 -33.73 -11.22 2.82
C TYR A 117 -33.85 -11.26 4.34
N THR A 118 -34.37 -12.37 4.87
CA THR A 118 -34.56 -12.60 6.30
C THR A 118 -34.00 -13.97 6.73
N GLY A 119 -33.87 -14.18 8.04
CA GLY A 119 -33.43 -15.47 8.59
C GLY A 119 -32.07 -15.92 8.07
N ALA A 120 -31.98 -17.18 7.63
CA ALA A 120 -30.73 -17.78 7.18
C ALA A 120 -30.12 -17.08 5.95
N GLN A 121 -30.96 -16.60 5.01
CA GLN A 121 -30.48 -15.93 3.81
C GLN A 121 -29.80 -14.61 4.14
N ARG A 122 -30.36 -13.87 5.11
CA ARG A 122 -29.75 -12.64 5.60
C ARG A 122 -28.37 -12.89 6.19
N SER A 123 -28.23 -13.96 6.99
CA SER A 123 -26.94 -14.34 7.57
C SER A 123 -25.87 -14.66 6.51
N VAL A 124 -26.24 -15.36 5.43
CA VAL A 124 -25.30 -15.66 4.33
C VAL A 124 -24.91 -14.40 3.56
N LEU A 125 -25.88 -13.52 3.29
CA LEU A 125 -25.63 -12.23 2.64
C LEU A 125 -24.70 -11.34 3.48
N GLU A 126 -24.96 -11.21 4.78
CA GLU A 126 -24.11 -10.41 5.68
C GLU A 126 -22.70 -10.98 5.77
N TRP A 127 -22.56 -12.30 5.86
CA TRP A 127 -21.25 -12.96 5.80
C TRP A 127 -20.49 -12.63 4.51
N LEU A 128 -21.17 -12.64 3.35
CA LEU A 128 -20.55 -12.30 2.07
C LEU A 128 -20.08 -10.84 2.05
N LEU A 129 -20.92 -9.91 2.53
CA LEU A 129 -20.59 -8.48 2.59
C LEU A 129 -19.44 -8.20 3.56
N GLU A 130 -19.37 -8.93 4.67
CA GLU A 130 -18.23 -8.86 5.60
C GLU A 130 -16.95 -9.38 4.94
N LYS A 131 -17.01 -10.52 4.23
CA LYS A 131 -15.87 -11.10 3.53
C LYS A 131 -15.27 -10.19 2.47
N CYS A 132 -16.11 -9.49 1.70
CA CYS A 132 -15.63 -8.53 0.70
C CYS A 132 -15.30 -7.14 1.29
N GLY A 133 -15.38 -6.95 2.61
CA GLY A 133 -15.10 -5.66 3.26
C GLY A 133 -16.06 -4.54 2.84
N GLY A 134 -17.32 -4.87 2.57
CA GLY A 134 -18.34 -3.92 2.11
C GLY A 134 -18.19 -3.49 0.65
N LYS A 135 -17.31 -4.11 -0.14
CA LYS A 135 -17.12 -3.83 -1.56
C LYS A 135 -18.24 -4.48 -2.40
N TYR A 136 -19.32 -3.76 -2.61
CA TYR A 136 -20.40 -4.20 -3.49
C TYR A 136 -21.02 -3.08 -4.32
N TYR A 137 -21.68 -3.48 -5.41
CA TYR A 137 -22.45 -2.62 -6.30
C TYR A 137 -23.84 -3.22 -6.52
N ILE A 138 -24.89 -2.40 -6.46
CA ILE A 138 -26.25 -2.81 -6.76
C ILE A 138 -26.67 -2.14 -8.08
N CYS A 139 -27.08 -2.95 -9.06
CA CYS A 139 -27.67 -2.46 -10.29
C CYS A 139 -29.04 -1.84 -9.99
N GLY A 140 -29.08 -0.52 -9.77
CA GLY A 140 -30.35 0.21 -9.58
C GLY A 140 -31.07 0.50 -10.91
N SER A 141 -32.22 1.18 -10.87
CA SER A 141 -33.02 1.56 -12.05
C SER A 141 -32.49 2.78 -12.83
N LYS A 142 -31.27 3.25 -12.50
CA LYS A 142 -30.62 4.43 -13.10
C LYS A 142 -30.35 4.23 -14.61
N PRO A 143 -30.15 5.31 -15.39
CA PRO A 143 -29.69 5.16 -16.78
C PRO A 143 -28.35 4.42 -16.84
N GLU A 144 -28.16 3.63 -17.91
CA GLU A 144 -27.00 2.75 -18.10
C GLU A 144 -25.65 3.47 -17.95
N ILE A 145 -25.55 4.72 -18.42
CA ILE A 145 -24.34 5.55 -18.30
C ILE A 145 -23.96 5.75 -16.83
N THR A 146 -24.93 5.99 -15.96
CA THR A 146 -24.71 6.16 -14.52
C THR A 146 -24.40 4.84 -13.85
N LYS A 147 -25.08 3.75 -14.23
CA LYS A 147 -24.78 2.40 -13.71
C LYS A 147 -23.34 1.98 -14.03
N ARG A 148 -22.94 2.17 -15.29
CA ARG A 148 -21.58 1.94 -15.77
C ARG A 148 -20.61 2.76 -14.94
N ARG A 149 -20.79 4.09 -14.85
CA ARG A 149 -19.90 4.95 -14.06
C ARG A 149 -19.74 4.48 -12.60
N GLU A 150 -20.83 4.19 -11.90
CA GLU A 150 -20.75 3.75 -10.51
C GLU A 150 -20.02 2.40 -10.34
N LEU A 151 -20.25 1.44 -11.23
CA LEU A 151 -19.52 0.17 -11.21
C LEU A 151 -18.03 0.39 -11.53
N LEU A 152 -17.73 1.29 -12.48
CA LEU A 152 -16.35 1.66 -12.82
C LEU A 152 -15.63 2.27 -11.61
N ASP A 153 -16.26 3.22 -10.91
CA ASP A 153 -15.68 3.85 -9.74
C ASP A 153 -15.33 2.81 -8.65
N ARG A 154 -16.17 1.78 -8.46
CA ARG A 154 -15.90 0.67 -7.53
C ARG A 154 -14.75 -0.23 -7.97
N ILE A 155 -14.68 -0.54 -9.27
CA ILE A 155 -13.58 -1.30 -9.85
C ILE A 155 -12.26 -0.53 -9.68
N GLU A 156 -12.29 0.77 -9.95
CA GLU A 156 -11.14 1.67 -9.80
C GLU A 156 -10.69 1.79 -8.34
N GLU A 157 -11.61 1.98 -7.41
CA GLU A 157 -11.35 2.04 -5.97
C GLU A 157 -10.65 0.76 -5.49
N MET A 158 -11.11 -0.41 -5.94
CA MET A 158 -10.51 -1.67 -5.58
C MET A 158 -9.09 -1.84 -6.16
N ILE A 159 -8.89 -1.51 -7.44
CA ILE A 159 -7.55 -1.58 -8.06
C ILE A 159 -6.60 -0.64 -7.34
N CYS A 160 -7.06 0.56 -6.97
CA CYS A 160 -6.26 1.52 -6.21
C CYS A 160 -5.90 0.98 -4.82
N THR A 161 -6.87 0.40 -4.11
CA THR A 161 -6.66 -0.21 -2.78
C THR A 161 -5.63 -1.34 -2.84
N ASN A 162 -5.65 -2.12 -3.94
CA ASN A 162 -4.68 -3.19 -4.17
C ASN A 162 -3.42 -2.72 -4.92
N ASN A 163 -3.14 -1.41 -4.98
CA ASN A 163 -1.94 -0.85 -5.62
C ASN A 163 -1.73 -1.29 -7.09
N SER A 164 -2.81 -1.45 -7.85
CA SER A 164 -2.82 -1.99 -9.22
C SER A 164 -2.30 -3.43 -9.36
N MET A 165 -2.18 -4.16 -8.26
CA MET A 165 -1.75 -5.54 -8.25
C MET A 165 -2.86 -6.45 -8.78
N HIS A 166 -2.44 -7.55 -9.40
CA HIS A 166 -3.34 -8.63 -9.75
C HIS A 166 -3.23 -9.75 -8.71
N LEU A 167 -4.30 -10.50 -8.52
CA LEU A 167 -4.32 -11.66 -7.63
C LEU A 167 -3.29 -12.68 -8.13
N VAL A 168 -2.35 -13.03 -7.25
CA VAL A 168 -1.39 -14.11 -7.49
C VAL A 168 -2.09 -15.42 -7.18
N LEU A 169 -2.26 -16.26 -8.19
CA LEU A 169 -2.91 -17.56 -8.05
C LEU A 169 -1.91 -18.60 -7.53
N PRO A 170 -2.29 -19.46 -6.56
CA PRO A 170 -1.42 -20.52 -6.10
C PRO A 170 -1.18 -21.56 -7.20
N ALA A 171 -0.03 -22.24 -7.17
CA ALA A 171 0.28 -23.32 -8.09
C ALA A 171 -0.66 -24.51 -7.82
N ILE A 172 -1.67 -24.70 -8.67
CA ILE A 172 -2.63 -25.79 -8.51
C ILE A 172 -2.01 -27.08 -9.06
N SER A 173 -1.52 -27.97 -8.18
CA SER A 173 -0.95 -29.26 -8.57
C SER A 173 -2.01 -30.36 -8.68
N ASP A 174 -1.76 -31.39 -9.48
CA ASP A 174 -2.66 -32.54 -9.71
C ASP A 174 -2.79 -33.49 -8.50
N GLY A 175 -2.13 -33.19 -7.37
CA GLY A 175 -1.89 -34.17 -6.29
C GLY A 175 -2.79 -34.15 -5.06
N ASP A 176 -3.84 -33.32 -4.95
CA ASP A 176 -4.52 -33.13 -3.65
C ASP A 176 -5.97 -33.66 -3.62
N SER A 177 -6.09 -34.91 -3.19
CA SER A 177 -7.15 -35.41 -2.31
C SER A 177 -6.66 -35.46 -0.86
N GLN A 178 -6.14 -34.33 -0.36
CA GLN A 178 -5.85 -34.10 1.06
C GLN A 178 -6.33 -32.71 1.49
N PRO A 179 -6.70 -32.54 2.78
CA PRO A 179 -7.27 -31.29 3.28
C PRO A 179 -6.25 -30.14 3.24
N PRO A 180 -6.72 -28.87 3.30
CA PRO A 180 -5.90 -27.66 3.07
C PRO A 180 -4.76 -27.38 4.07
N SER A 181 -4.45 -28.31 4.98
CA SER A 181 -3.40 -28.15 5.99
C SER A 181 -1.99 -28.50 5.50
N ASP A 182 -1.84 -29.23 4.39
CA ASP A 182 -0.52 -29.70 3.92
C ASP A 182 0.10 -28.85 2.79
N ILE A 183 -0.69 -28.03 2.07
CA ILE A 183 -0.15 -27.07 1.09
C ILE A 183 0.52 -25.88 1.80
N LEU A 184 0.00 -25.48 2.97
CA LEU A 184 0.61 -24.45 3.82
C LEU A 184 1.97 -24.89 4.40
N ARG A 185 2.28 -26.20 4.45
CA ARG A 185 3.59 -26.70 4.89
C ARG A 185 4.70 -26.65 3.83
N ARG A 186 4.36 -26.42 2.55
CA ARG A 186 5.37 -26.29 1.46
C ARG A 186 5.61 -24.84 1.03
N LEU A 187 4.86 -23.88 1.59
CA LEU A 187 5.06 -22.44 1.41
C LEU A 187 5.50 -21.71 2.69
N ASP A 188 5.73 -22.43 3.79
CA ASP A 188 6.49 -21.95 4.95
C ASP A 188 7.99 -21.81 4.62
N LEU A 189 8.34 -21.05 3.59
CA LEU A 189 9.60 -20.30 3.66
C LEU A 189 9.31 -19.20 4.68
N LYS A 190 9.61 -19.49 5.95
CA LYS A 190 9.43 -18.58 7.08
C LYS A 190 9.82 -17.15 6.67
N ASP A 191 8.94 -16.20 6.97
CA ASP A 191 9.25 -14.79 6.90
C ASP A 191 10.15 -14.44 8.10
N TYR A 192 11.36 -13.99 7.82
CA TYR A 192 12.34 -13.58 8.80
C TYR A 192 12.47 -12.06 8.79
N MET A 193 12.23 -11.43 9.92
CA MET A 193 12.62 -10.04 10.10
C MET A 193 14.12 -9.96 10.34
N PHE A 194 14.79 -9.00 9.72
CA PHE A 194 16.19 -8.74 9.97
C PHE A 194 16.47 -7.25 10.10
N THR A 195 17.42 -6.95 10.98
CA THR A 195 18.09 -5.66 11.07
C THR A 195 19.27 -5.68 10.09
N PRO A 196 19.29 -4.88 9.01
CA PRO A 196 20.42 -4.87 8.07
C PRO A 196 21.70 -4.35 8.73
N GLU A 197 22.83 -4.92 8.35
CA GLU A 197 24.14 -4.32 8.61
C GLU A 197 24.28 -3.04 7.75
N VAL A 198 24.66 -1.93 8.37
CA VAL A 198 24.80 -0.65 7.67
C VAL A 198 26.26 -0.42 7.31
N ILE A 199 26.54 -0.32 6.01
CA ILE A 199 27.86 -0.06 5.45
C ILE A 199 27.91 1.37 4.96
N ARG A 200 28.90 2.13 5.44
CA ARG A 200 29.18 3.50 5.00
C ARG A 200 30.27 3.48 3.95
N GLN A 201 29.95 3.86 2.71
CA GLN A 201 30.92 3.99 1.61
C GLN A 201 30.67 5.30 0.87
N GLU A 202 31.71 6.13 0.72
CA GLU A 202 31.69 7.36 -0.10
C GLU A 202 30.52 8.34 0.19
N GLY A 203 30.01 8.38 1.43
CA GLY A 203 28.88 9.23 1.82
C GLY A 203 27.50 8.65 1.52
N GLN A 204 27.41 7.45 0.92
CA GLN A 204 26.16 6.72 0.72
C GLN A 204 26.03 5.59 1.76
N ARG A 205 24.83 5.46 2.33
CA ARG A 205 24.48 4.34 3.19
C ARG A 205 24.04 3.15 2.35
N LYS A 206 24.70 2.01 2.54
CA LYS A 206 24.32 0.72 1.99
C LYS A 206 23.90 -0.22 3.10
N TYR A 207 22.95 -1.08 2.81
CA TYR A 207 22.40 -2.07 3.71
C TYR A 207 22.82 -3.46 3.25
N ARG A 208 23.14 -4.33 4.19
CA ARG A 208 23.59 -5.70 3.94
C ARG A 208 22.70 -6.68 4.68
N LEU A 209 22.18 -7.64 3.92
CA LEU A 209 21.54 -8.86 4.42
C LEU A 209 22.54 -10.00 4.24
N GLN A 210 22.79 -10.74 5.32
CA GLN A 210 23.50 -12.01 5.27
C GLN A 210 22.58 -13.09 5.84
N CYS A 211 22.31 -14.15 5.07
CA CYS A 211 21.45 -15.25 5.47
C CYS A 211 22.17 -16.59 5.31
N SER A 212 21.91 -17.54 6.20
CA SER A 212 22.52 -18.88 6.20
C SER A 212 21.59 -19.98 5.66
N HIS A 213 20.39 -19.62 5.22
CA HIS A 213 19.38 -20.56 4.73
C HIS A 213 18.42 -19.88 3.76
N ALA A 214 17.67 -20.70 3.03
CA ALA A 214 16.57 -20.25 2.18
C ALA A 214 15.44 -19.60 3.00
N GLY A 215 14.75 -18.63 2.43
CA GLY A 215 13.64 -17.95 3.12
C GLY A 215 13.35 -16.55 2.62
N TRP A 216 12.25 -15.99 3.11
CA TRP A 216 11.92 -14.58 2.95
C TRP A 216 12.57 -13.77 4.07
N PHE A 217 13.30 -12.72 3.71
CA PHE A 217 13.95 -11.82 4.66
C PHE A 217 13.43 -10.41 4.47
N HIS A 218 12.83 -9.85 5.51
CA HIS A 218 12.22 -8.52 5.53
C HIS A 218 13.02 -7.57 6.41
N CYS A 219 13.43 -6.44 5.84
CA CYS A 219 14.14 -5.42 6.59
C CYS A 219 13.18 -4.70 7.56
N GLU A 220 13.54 -4.61 8.84
CA GLU A 220 12.73 -3.94 9.87
C GLU A 220 12.45 -2.46 9.57
N PHE A 221 13.42 -1.75 8.98
CA PHE A 221 13.32 -0.30 8.79
C PHE A 221 12.79 0.07 7.41
N THR A 222 13.33 -0.54 6.35
CA THR A 222 12.96 -0.19 4.96
C THR A 222 11.82 -1.05 4.41
N GLN A 223 11.43 -2.13 5.10
CA GLN A 223 10.33 -3.03 4.72
C GLN A 223 10.50 -3.71 3.35
N ILE A 224 11.69 -3.63 2.76
CA ILE A 224 12.05 -4.40 1.57
C ILE A 224 12.21 -5.88 1.94
N GLY A 225 11.73 -6.76 1.06
CA GLY A 225 11.78 -8.21 1.20
C GLY A 225 12.64 -8.87 0.13
N PHE A 226 13.43 -9.86 0.54
CA PHE A 226 14.31 -10.66 -0.31
C PHE A 226 13.95 -12.14 -0.16
N ASN A 227 13.71 -12.85 -1.26
CA ASN A 227 13.52 -14.31 -1.24
C ASN A 227 14.81 -15.00 -1.68
N MET A 228 15.49 -15.63 -0.73
CA MET A 228 16.76 -16.32 -0.96
C MET A 228 16.51 -17.81 -1.15
N GLU A 229 17.12 -18.42 -2.16
CA GLU A 229 17.02 -19.87 -2.40
C GLU A 229 17.93 -20.69 -1.48
N GLY A 230 18.85 -20.06 -0.76
CA GLY A 230 19.81 -20.69 0.14
C GLY A 230 20.61 -19.67 0.96
N GLU A 231 21.77 -20.08 1.46
CA GLU A 231 22.74 -19.17 2.07
C GLU A 231 23.24 -18.15 1.04
N GLY A 232 23.32 -16.88 1.47
CA GLY A 232 23.70 -15.81 0.58
C GLY A 232 23.84 -14.46 1.25
N GLU A 233 24.20 -13.48 0.43
CA GLU A 233 24.43 -12.11 0.83
C GLU A 233 23.87 -11.15 -0.22
N VAL A 234 23.09 -10.18 0.24
CA VAL A 234 22.50 -9.13 -0.59
C VAL A 234 22.93 -7.77 -0.05
N LEU A 235 23.48 -6.95 -0.93
CA LEU A 235 23.72 -5.53 -0.69
C LEU A 235 22.62 -4.74 -1.37
N TYR A 236 22.06 -3.75 -0.68
CA TYR A 236 21.08 -2.86 -1.26
C TYR A 236 21.21 -1.43 -0.74
N SER A 237 20.79 -0.46 -1.54
CA SER A 237 20.66 0.94 -1.14
C SER A 237 19.51 1.59 -1.87
N THR A 238 19.01 2.67 -1.28
CA THR A 238 18.05 3.56 -1.91
C THR A 238 18.84 4.67 -2.60
N ASP A 239 18.86 4.67 -3.93
CA ASP A 239 19.49 5.74 -4.71
C ASP A 239 18.46 6.85 -4.92
N LEU A 240 18.70 7.99 -4.27
CA LEU A 240 17.90 9.21 -4.44
C LEU A 240 18.36 10.03 -5.64
N GLN A 241 19.51 9.69 -6.23
CA GLN A 241 20.20 10.54 -7.19
C GLN A 241 20.41 9.81 -8.52
N ASP A 242 19.32 9.56 -9.25
CA ASP A 242 19.46 9.35 -10.69
C ASP A 242 18.19 9.79 -11.45
N SER A 243 18.24 11.02 -11.97
CA SER A 243 17.17 11.65 -12.77
C SER A 243 17.11 11.12 -14.21
N ASN A 244 17.93 10.12 -14.56
CA ASN A 244 18.15 9.69 -15.95
C ASN A 244 17.77 8.24 -16.23
N CYS A 245 17.10 7.53 -15.31
CA CYS A 245 16.49 6.24 -15.66
C CYS A 245 15.43 6.49 -16.75
N PRO A 246 15.57 5.91 -17.96
CA PRO A 246 14.62 6.12 -19.04
C PRO A 246 13.30 5.44 -18.64
N VAL A 247 12.35 6.25 -18.17
CA VAL A 247 10.99 5.78 -17.93
C VAL A 247 10.30 5.64 -19.29
N PRO A 248 9.72 4.49 -19.62
CA PRO A 248 8.98 4.32 -20.87
C PRO A 248 7.86 5.37 -21.00
N ALA A 249 7.51 5.77 -22.23
CA ALA A 249 6.39 6.65 -22.48
C ALA A 249 5.11 6.10 -21.80
N ASN A 250 4.36 6.97 -21.10
CA ASN A 250 3.19 6.62 -20.29
C ASN A 250 3.50 5.85 -19.00
N TYR A 251 4.69 6.00 -18.43
CA TYR A 251 5.00 5.53 -17.07
C TYR A 251 5.64 6.68 -16.28
N TYR A 252 5.49 6.64 -14.96
CA TYR A 252 6.23 7.53 -14.04
C TYR A 252 6.84 6.73 -12.91
N GLN A 253 7.94 7.25 -12.36
CA GLN A 253 8.60 6.67 -11.19
C GLN A 253 7.71 6.84 -9.96
N ALA A 254 7.37 5.74 -9.29
CA ALA A 254 6.41 5.67 -8.19
C ALA A 254 7.05 5.52 -6.80
N GLY A 255 8.37 5.64 -6.72
CA GLY A 255 9.17 5.43 -5.52
C GLY A 255 10.65 5.70 -5.78
N PRO A 256 11.51 5.60 -4.77
CA PRO A 256 12.95 5.76 -4.98
C PRO A 256 13.52 4.61 -5.83
N VAL A 257 14.71 4.83 -6.39
CA VAL A 257 15.45 3.77 -7.09
C VAL A 257 16.13 2.90 -6.05
N TYR A 258 16.06 1.58 -6.20
CA TYR A 258 16.78 0.62 -5.37
C TYR A 258 17.95 0.08 -6.17
N ASP A 259 19.16 0.27 -5.67
CA ASP A 259 20.33 -0.46 -6.16
C ASP A 259 20.46 -1.74 -5.34
N ILE A 260 20.28 -2.91 -5.97
CA ILE A 260 20.26 -4.21 -5.28
C ILE A 260 21.24 -5.13 -5.99
N LYS A 261 22.17 -5.69 -5.21
CA LYS A 261 23.21 -6.59 -5.67
C LYS A 261 23.25 -7.84 -4.79
N CYS A 262 22.86 -8.97 -5.36
CA CYS A 262 23.16 -10.27 -4.77
C CYS A 262 24.65 -10.56 -4.99
N VAL A 263 25.44 -10.56 -3.91
CA VAL A 263 26.90 -10.77 -3.98
C VAL A 263 27.28 -12.23 -3.73
N GLN A 264 26.43 -12.99 -3.02
CA GLN A 264 26.58 -14.42 -2.79
C GLN A 264 25.20 -15.10 -2.75
N GLY A 265 25.10 -16.32 -3.28
CA GLY A 265 23.85 -17.07 -3.33
C GLY A 265 22.93 -16.66 -4.47
N GLU A 266 21.69 -17.16 -4.43
CA GLU A 266 20.67 -16.91 -5.45
C GLU A 266 19.45 -16.20 -4.84
N LEU A 267 19.16 -15.01 -5.37
CA LEU A 267 18.03 -14.17 -5.01
C LEU A 267 16.95 -14.38 -6.08
N SER A 268 15.90 -15.12 -5.74
CA SER A 268 14.86 -15.51 -6.71
C SER A 268 13.82 -14.43 -6.91
N GLN A 269 13.47 -13.70 -5.84
CA GLN A 269 12.36 -12.75 -5.83
C GLN A 269 12.62 -11.56 -4.91
N LEU A 270 12.05 -10.41 -5.26
CA LEU A 270 12.01 -9.19 -4.44
C LEU A 270 10.59 -8.81 -4.03
N ARG A 271 10.46 -8.15 -2.89
CA ARG A 271 9.25 -7.43 -2.48
C ARG A 271 9.62 -6.00 -2.10
N LEU A 272 9.09 -5.01 -2.82
CA LEU A 272 9.38 -3.60 -2.55
C LEU A 272 8.30 -2.99 -1.64
N PRO A 273 8.65 -2.09 -0.70
CA PRO A 273 7.74 -1.61 0.36
C PRO A 273 6.53 -0.79 -0.15
N HIS A 274 6.59 -0.23 -1.35
CA HIS A 274 5.48 0.52 -1.98
C HIS A 274 4.55 -0.34 -2.83
N CYS A 275 4.76 -1.66 -2.80
CA CYS A 275 4.04 -2.58 -3.64
C CYS A 275 3.87 -3.92 -2.92
N GLU A 276 2.66 -4.18 -2.43
CA GLU A 276 2.41 -5.39 -1.65
C GLU A 276 2.74 -6.70 -2.38
N THR A 277 2.88 -6.74 -3.72
CA THR A 277 3.18 -8.01 -4.43
C THR A 277 3.86 -7.88 -5.81
N SER A 278 4.76 -6.91 -6.05
CA SER A 278 5.63 -6.99 -7.25
C SER A 278 6.78 -7.96 -7.01
N ILE A 279 6.53 -9.25 -7.25
CA ILE A 279 7.58 -10.26 -7.29
C ILE A 279 8.30 -10.14 -8.63
N VAL A 280 9.48 -9.54 -8.63
CA VAL A 280 10.35 -9.46 -9.80
C VAL A 280 11.34 -10.61 -9.72
N SER A 281 11.38 -11.46 -10.76
CA SER A 281 12.44 -12.44 -10.93
C SER A 281 13.71 -11.72 -11.38
N ILE A 282 14.81 -11.93 -10.64
CA ILE A 282 16.05 -11.21 -10.88
C ILE A 282 16.99 -12.06 -11.73
N THR A 283 17.62 -11.43 -12.71
CA THR A 283 18.82 -11.97 -13.36
C THR A 283 19.92 -10.90 -13.30
N GLY A 284 21.05 -11.21 -12.65
CA GLY A 284 22.18 -10.30 -12.51
C GLY A 284 21.97 -9.11 -11.54
N ALA A 285 23.02 -8.28 -11.38
CA ALA A 285 22.94 -7.04 -10.59
C ALA A 285 22.34 -5.91 -11.45
N SER A 286 21.23 -5.33 -11.01
CA SER A 286 20.48 -4.32 -11.76
C SER A 286 19.90 -3.26 -10.82
N LYS A 287 19.90 -1.99 -11.24
CA LYS A 287 19.12 -0.95 -10.56
C LYS A 287 17.63 -1.21 -10.81
N PHE A 288 16.81 -1.22 -9.77
CA PHE A 288 15.36 -1.44 -9.85
C PHE A 288 14.62 -0.18 -9.43
N PHE A 289 13.63 0.24 -10.20
CA PHE A 289 12.72 1.32 -9.80
C PHE A 289 11.29 0.93 -10.14
N ILE A 290 10.35 1.41 -9.33
CA ILE A 290 8.94 1.14 -9.56
C ILE A 290 8.45 2.12 -10.61
N THR A 291 8.08 1.61 -11.78
CA THR A 291 7.32 2.38 -12.77
C THR A 291 5.84 2.10 -12.60
N LYS A 292 5.03 3.14 -12.34
CA LYS A 292 3.59 3.03 -12.48
C LYS A 292 3.20 3.44 -13.89
N LYS A 293 2.39 2.60 -14.55
CA LYS A 293 1.78 2.97 -15.83
C LYS A 293 0.87 4.16 -15.57
N GLU A 294 1.00 5.18 -16.39
CA GLU A 294 0.06 6.28 -16.54
C GLU A 294 -1.26 5.66 -17.03
N ASN A 295 -2.08 5.27 -16.08
CA ASN A 295 -3.39 4.71 -16.32
C ASN A 295 -4.38 5.87 -16.28
N TRP A 296 -5.19 6.04 -17.31
CA TRP A 296 -6.29 7.01 -17.31
C TRP A 296 -7.32 6.77 -16.18
N PHE A 297 -7.38 5.54 -15.62
CA PHE A 297 -8.08 5.20 -14.37
C PHE A 297 -7.57 6.00 -13.16
N THR A 298 -6.25 6.23 -13.09
CA THR A 298 -5.65 7.13 -12.09
C THR A 298 -5.67 8.55 -12.61
N GLY A 299 -6.81 9.03 -13.12
CA GLY A 299 -7.04 10.39 -13.62
C GLY A 299 -6.71 11.45 -12.57
N HIS A 300 -5.42 11.57 -12.29
CA HIS A 300 -4.78 11.91 -11.04
C HIS A 300 -4.77 10.87 -9.91
N TRP A 301 -3.56 10.74 -9.33
CA TRP A 301 -3.25 10.44 -7.93
C TRP A 301 -2.98 8.99 -7.47
N SER A 302 -1.73 8.54 -7.59
CA SER A 302 -1.24 7.41 -6.79
C SER A 302 -1.23 7.75 -5.30
N LYS A 303 -1.93 6.94 -4.49
CA LYS A 303 -1.65 6.85 -3.05
C LYS A 303 -0.37 6.02 -2.84
N THR A 304 0.44 6.41 -1.88
CA THR A 304 1.71 5.77 -1.47
C THR A 304 1.70 5.70 0.06
N LEU A 305 2.15 4.57 0.61
CA LEU A 305 2.34 4.44 2.04
C LEU A 305 3.50 5.36 2.48
N GLY A 306 3.15 6.38 3.24
CA GLY A 306 4.06 7.38 3.76
C GLY A 306 4.25 7.25 5.27
N GLN A 307 5.18 8.04 5.77
CA GLN A 307 5.43 8.21 7.18
C GLN A 307 5.60 9.71 7.51
N VAL A 308 5.16 10.10 8.70
CA VAL A 308 5.34 11.41 9.30
C VAL A 308 6.44 11.30 10.35
N MET A 309 7.57 11.97 10.12
CA MET A 309 8.68 12.04 11.09
C MET A 309 8.71 13.43 11.72
N LEU A 310 8.90 13.45 13.04
CA LEU A 310 8.88 14.67 13.84
C LEU A 310 10.23 14.86 14.52
N PHE A 311 10.85 16.01 14.32
CA PHE A 311 12.13 16.38 14.89
C PHE A 311 11.97 17.67 15.68
N TYR A 312 12.46 17.69 16.92
CA TYR A 312 12.28 18.84 17.83
C TYR A 312 13.62 19.48 18.20
N LEU A 313 13.71 20.79 18.02
CA LEU A 313 14.82 21.63 18.46
C LEU A 313 14.37 22.45 19.67
N GLN A 314 14.86 22.06 20.84
CA GLN A 314 14.46 22.65 22.11
C GLN A 314 14.82 24.13 22.28
N PRO A 315 16.05 24.61 21.98
CA PRO A 315 16.42 26.00 22.23
C PRO A 315 15.58 27.01 21.44
N ALA A 316 15.06 26.59 20.29
CA ALA A 316 14.26 27.43 19.39
C ALA A 316 12.75 27.16 19.48
N HIS A 317 12.32 26.19 20.31
CA HIS A 317 10.94 25.68 20.33
C HIS A 317 10.40 25.39 18.92
N ARG A 318 11.21 24.73 18.08
CA ARG A 318 10.90 24.43 16.67
C ARG A 318 10.69 22.96 16.43
N LEU A 319 9.71 22.64 15.60
CA LEU A 319 9.37 21.30 15.16
C LEU A 319 9.50 21.20 13.64
N HIS A 320 10.37 20.32 13.18
CA HIS A 320 10.43 19.90 11.79
C HIS A 320 9.54 18.69 11.57
N VAL A 321 8.70 18.76 10.54
CA VAL A 321 7.82 17.68 10.10
C VAL A 321 8.24 17.24 8.72
N PHE A 322 8.50 15.96 8.54
CA PHE A 322 8.83 15.36 7.25
C PHE A 322 7.71 14.42 6.80
N LEU A 323 7.17 14.66 5.62
CA LEU A 323 6.29 13.74 4.91
C LEU A 323 7.11 12.96 3.88
N GLN A 324 7.49 11.73 4.21
CA GLN A 324 8.35 10.92 3.36
C GLN A 324 7.69 9.57 3.08
N PRO A 325 8.08 8.88 2.00
CA PRO A 325 7.72 7.48 1.80
C PRO A 325 8.18 6.62 2.97
N ARG A 326 7.41 5.56 3.27
CA ARG A 326 7.77 4.59 4.32
C ARG A 326 9.12 3.89 4.08
N SER A 327 9.62 3.87 2.84
CA SER A 327 10.91 3.26 2.47
C SER A 327 12.13 4.08 2.86
N VAL A 328 11.96 5.37 3.18
CA VAL A 328 13.06 6.23 3.62
C VAL A 328 13.44 5.83 5.04
N ASP A 329 14.72 5.59 5.31
CA ASP A 329 15.19 5.27 6.66
C ASP A 329 15.17 6.54 7.53
N PRO A 330 14.43 6.57 8.66
CA PRO A 330 14.43 7.72 9.57
C PRO A 330 15.83 8.13 10.04
N ARG A 331 16.77 7.19 10.13
CA ARG A 331 18.17 7.44 10.55
C ARG A 331 18.98 8.22 9.52
N GLU A 332 18.58 8.21 8.24
CA GLU A 332 19.19 9.05 7.20
C GLU A 332 18.74 10.50 7.35
N VAL A 333 17.47 10.70 7.70
CA VAL A 333 16.89 12.02 7.94
C VAL A 333 17.45 12.64 9.22
N GLU A 334 17.65 11.82 10.26
CA GLU A 334 18.25 12.23 11.54
C GLU A 334 19.69 12.73 11.36
N GLU A 335 20.51 12.08 10.53
CA GLU A 335 21.87 12.58 10.19
C GLU A 335 21.84 13.94 9.48
N CYS A 336 20.79 14.25 8.74
CA CYS A 336 20.65 15.57 8.10
C CYS A 336 20.08 16.64 9.06
N ASN A 337 19.67 16.25 10.27
CA ASN A 337 19.05 17.12 11.28
C ASN A 337 19.72 16.91 12.65
N GLU A 338 21.06 16.90 12.71
CA GLU A 338 21.83 16.54 13.92
C GLU A 338 21.49 17.39 15.16
N ASP A 339 21.10 18.64 14.96
CA ASP A 339 20.72 19.56 16.06
C ASP A 339 19.32 19.24 16.65
N TYR A 340 18.52 18.43 15.97
CA TYR A 340 17.15 18.11 16.37
C TYR A 340 17.05 16.71 16.96
N THR A 341 16.13 16.52 17.90
CA THR A 341 15.84 15.21 18.49
C THR A 341 14.63 14.57 17.82
N LEU A 342 14.78 13.34 17.32
CA LEU A 342 13.67 12.56 16.77
C LEU A 342 12.64 12.22 17.87
N ILE A 343 11.38 12.58 17.64
CA ILE A 343 10.25 12.20 18.48
C ILE A 343 9.74 10.84 18.00
N GLN A 344 9.86 9.82 18.84
CA GLN A 344 9.29 8.51 18.56
C GLN A 344 7.79 8.55 18.83
N THR A 345 6.99 8.46 17.76
CA THR A 345 5.52 8.43 17.85
C THR A 345 4.99 7.00 17.68
N THR A 346 3.88 6.69 18.36
CA THR A 346 3.18 5.40 18.26
C THR A 346 2.45 5.21 16.93
N SER A 347 2.19 6.30 16.20
CA SER A 347 1.58 6.30 14.87
C SER A 347 2.31 7.29 13.97
N CYS A 348 3.13 6.78 13.05
CA CYS A 348 3.81 7.57 12.04
C CYS A 348 3.28 7.31 10.63
N GLU A 349 2.50 6.25 10.40
CA GLU A 349 2.06 5.84 9.06
C GLU A 349 0.90 6.70 8.56
N CYS A 350 0.95 7.07 7.28
CA CYS A 350 -0.13 7.79 6.61
C CYS A 350 -0.22 7.43 5.12
N MET A 351 -1.37 7.71 4.49
CA MET A 351 -1.52 7.54 3.05
C MET A 351 -1.26 8.87 2.33
N LEU A 352 -0.09 8.99 1.72
CA LEU A 352 0.29 10.17 0.93
C LEU A 352 -0.20 10.01 -0.52
N LYS A 353 -0.63 11.10 -1.12
CA LYS A 353 -1.23 11.15 -2.45
C LYS A 353 -0.41 12.13 -3.28
N TYR A 354 0.19 11.65 -4.36
CA TYR A 354 1.09 12.45 -5.21
C TYR A 354 0.40 13.73 -5.66
N GLU A 355 1.12 14.87 -5.75
CA GLU A 355 0.61 16.15 -6.23
C GLU A 355 -0.67 16.67 -5.51
N CYS A 356 -1.06 16.10 -4.37
CA CYS A 356 -2.06 16.71 -3.51
C CYS A 356 -1.44 17.83 -2.68
N VAL A 357 -2.30 18.78 -2.33
CA VAL A 357 -1.97 19.87 -1.40
C VAL A 357 -2.23 19.36 0.02
N TYR A 358 -1.19 19.46 0.83
CA TYR A 358 -1.20 19.10 2.23
C TYR A 358 -1.01 20.35 3.07
N SER A 359 -1.75 20.47 4.15
CA SER A 359 -1.55 21.50 5.16
C SER A 359 -1.42 20.87 6.54
N MET A 360 -0.73 21.57 7.44
CA MET A 360 -0.56 21.15 8.82
C MET A 360 -1.32 22.10 9.72
N SER A 361 -2.03 21.58 10.73
CA SER A 361 -2.46 22.39 11.86
C SER A 361 -1.85 21.89 13.16
N CYS A 362 -1.54 22.84 14.03
CA CYS A 362 -0.93 22.60 15.33
C CYS A 362 -1.79 23.29 16.39
N ASP A 363 -2.44 22.51 17.23
CA ASP A 363 -3.32 22.99 18.30
C ASP A 363 -2.54 22.90 19.63
N PRO A 364 -2.08 24.03 20.19
CA PRO A 364 -1.45 24.04 21.51
C PRO A 364 -2.49 23.69 22.57
N VAL A 365 -2.16 22.76 23.45
CA VAL A 365 -3.06 22.33 24.53
C VAL A 365 -2.74 23.17 25.78
N GLU A 366 -3.33 24.37 25.88
CA GLU A 366 -3.05 25.27 27.02
C GLU A 366 -3.96 25.06 28.24
N LYS A 367 -3.34 25.20 29.42
CA LYS A 367 -4.02 25.46 30.70
C LYS A 367 -4.12 26.95 31.06
N HIS A 368 -3.42 27.85 30.37
CA HIS A 368 -3.36 29.27 30.73
C HIS A 368 -3.32 30.17 29.49
N GLY A 369 -4.51 30.45 28.96
CA GLY A 369 -4.76 31.16 27.71
C GLY A 369 -3.90 32.39 27.44
N LEU A 370 -2.86 32.19 26.63
CA LEU A 370 -2.17 33.25 25.88
C LEU A 370 -2.31 33.04 24.37
N SER A 371 -2.34 34.19 23.70
CA SER A 371 -3.02 34.45 22.42
C SER A 371 -2.13 34.22 21.18
N GLU A 372 -1.06 33.45 21.30
CA GLU A 372 -0.09 33.26 20.22
C GLU A 372 -0.28 31.88 19.59
N MET A 373 -0.65 31.87 18.31
CA MET A 373 -0.79 30.64 17.53
C MET A 373 0.58 30.18 17.04
N PRO A 374 0.84 28.86 16.94
CA PRO A 374 2.04 28.34 16.29
C PRO A 374 2.21 28.89 14.87
N GLU A 375 3.42 29.30 14.54
CA GLU A 375 3.76 29.72 13.17
C GLU A 375 4.13 28.47 12.37
N ILE A 376 3.38 28.16 11.31
CA ILE A 376 3.60 27.00 10.44
C ILE A 376 4.02 27.51 9.06
N GLN A 377 5.15 27.02 8.55
CA GLN A 377 5.61 27.30 7.19
C GLN A 377 5.98 26.01 6.44
N PRO A 378 5.58 25.86 5.16
CA PRO A 378 4.58 26.68 4.47
C PRO A 378 3.17 26.41 5.02
N VAL A 379 2.21 27.30 4.72
CA VAL A 379 0.79 27.12 5.12
C VAL A 379 0.21 25.83 4.53
N ASP A 380 0.55 25.60 3.27
CA ASP A 380 0.26 24.38 2.54
C ASP A 380 1.43 24.06 1.60
N THR A 381 1.52 22.81 1.17
CA THR A 381 2.54 22.38 0.22
C THR A 381 2.02 21.27 -0.65
N LYS A 382 2.36 21.33 -1.94
CA LYS A 382 2.07 20.28 -2.91
C LYS A 382 3.19 19.24 -2.84
N LEU A 383 2.84 18.01 -2.48
CA LEU A 383 3.84 16.94 -2.36
C LEU A 383 4.25 16.44 -3.75
N HIS A 384 5.49 16.72 -4.15
CA HIS A 384 6.07 16.26 -5.42
C HIS A 384 7.10 15.15 -5.17
N CYS A 385 6.65 13.89 -5.21
CA CYS A 385 7.45 12.68 -5.00
C CYS A 385 8.72 12.56 -5.89
N THR A 386 8.87 13.34 -6.96
CA THR A 386 10.01 13.22 -7.89
C THR A 386 11.10 14.27 -7.73
N LYS A 387 10.86 15.37 -6.97
CA LYS A 387 11.85 16.46 -6.81
C LYS A 387 12.19 16.77 -5.35
N GLN A 388 11.27 16.52 -4.41
CA GLN A 388 11.47 16.82 -2.99
C GLN A 388 12.33 15.79 -2.24
N TRP A 389 12.55 14.60 -2.81
CA TRP A 389 13.29 13.54 -2.12
C TRP A 389 14.80 13.61 -2.35
N ASN A 390 15.26 14.50 -3.22
CA ASN A 390 16.69 14.69 -3.51
C ASN A 390 17.41 15.47 -2.41
N HIS A 391 16.67 16.05 -1.46
CA HIS A 391 17.20 16.75 -0.29
C HIS A 391 16.26 16.58 0.90
N TYR A 392 16.80 16.26 2.08
CA TYR A 392 16.02 16.10 3.31
C TYR A 392 15.70 17.46 3.95
N TYR A 393 14.86 18.26 3.29
CA TYR A 393 14.29 19.48 3.89
C TYR A 393 12.96 19.17 4.59
N PRO A 394 12.66 19.86 5.71
CA PRO A 394 11.38 19.69 6.40
C PRO A 394 10.23 20.07 5.46
N THR A 395 9.19 19.25 5.47
CA THR A 395 7.94 19.52 4.72
C THR A 395 7.16 20.66 5.37
N PHE A 396 7.15 20.69 6.71
CA PHE A 396 6.66 21.81 7.49
C PHE A 396 7.65 22.14 8.61
N ASP A 397 7.82 23.42 8.88
CA ASP A 397 8.54 23.98 10.00
C ASP A 397 7.54 24.72 10.88
N ILE A 398 7.45 24.30 12.15
CA ILE A 398 6.50 24.81 13.12
C ILE A 398 7.28 25.44 14.25
N LYS A 399 7.12 26.75 14.43
CA LYS A 399 7.61 27.47 15.60
C LYS A 399 6.52 27.55 16.65
N LEU A 400 6.77 26.96 17.80
CA LEU A 400 5.84 26.92 18.92
C LEU A 400 6.03 28.15 19.81
N PRO A 401 4.96 28.69 20.41
CA PRO A 401 5.06 29.70 21.46
C PRO A 401 5.83 29.17 22.68
N ASP A 402 6.44 30.09 23.42
CA ASP A 402 7.19 29.75 24.63
C ASP A 402 6.27 29.11 25.68
N GLY A 403 6.74 28.04 26.33
CA GLY A 403 6.01 27.35 27.40
C GLY A 403 5.00 26.29 26.94
N VAL A 404 4.83 26.08 25.64
CA VAL A 404 3.98 25.00 25.11
C VAL A 404 4.63 23.64 25.34
N MET A 405 3.93 22.77 26.09
CA MET A 405 4.43 21.43 26.45
C MET A 405 3.67 20.28 25.80
N ASN A 406 2.47 20.54 25.27
CA ASN A 406 1.63 19.54 24.61
C ASN A 406 1.04 20.16 23.35
N VAL A 407 1.15 19.45 22.23
CA VAL A 407 0.58 19.89 20.95
C VAL A 407 -0.17 18.77 20.25
N GLY A 408 -1.32 19.11 19.67
CA GLY A 408 -2.03 18.27 18.72
C GLY A 408 -1.62 18.63 17.30
N LEU A 409 -1.05 17.68 16.56
CA LEU A 409 -0.66 17.86 15.17
C LEU A 409 -1.67 17.14 14.27
N HIS A 410 -2.10 17.81 13.21
CA HIS A 410 -3.07 17.28 12.26
C HIS A 410 -2.61 17.55 10.84
N LEU A 411 -2.32 16.48 10.11
CA LEU A 411 -2.04 16.56 8.68
C LEU A 411 -3.36 16.52 7.92
N LYS A 412 -3.60 17.55 7.11
CA LYS A 412 -4.81 17.73 6.33
C LYS A 412 -4.49 17.61 4.85
N LYS A 413 -5.42 17.03 4.10
CA LYS A 413 -5.35 16.84 2.66
C LYS A 413 -6.53 17.54 2.02
N GLU A 414 -6.25 18.43 1.07
CA GLU A 414 -7.29 19.11 0.31
C GLU A 414 -7.71 18.26 -0.90
N ASN A 415 -9.03 18.08 -1.09
CA ASN A 415 -9.57 17.44 -2.27
C ASN A 415 -9.83 18.48 -3.38
N PRO A 416 -9.04 18.49 -4.47
CA PRO A 416 -9.16 19.52 -5.51
C PRO A 416 -10.47 19.46 -6.31
N LYS A 417 -11.27 18.39 -6.19
CA LYS A 417 -12.56 18.26 -6.88
C LYS A 417 -13.75 18.77 -6.06
N GLU A 418 -13.64 18.75 -4.74
CA GLU A 418 -14.77 18.97 -3.82
C GLU A 418 -14.54 20.13 -2.85
N GLY A 419 -13.29 20.62 -2.72
CA GLY A 419 -12.91 21.63 -1.73
C GLY A 419 -12.95 21.12 -0.29
N GLU A 420 -13.27 19.84 -0.08
CA GLU A 420 -13.29 19.22 1.22
C GLU A 420 -11.87 18.95 1.73
N VAL A 421 -11.65 19.26 3.01
CA VAL A 421 -10.38 19.05 3.71
C VAL A 421 -10.53 17.84 4.63
N GLU A 422 -9.75 16.80 4.37
CA GLU A 422 -9.75 15.54 5.12
C GLU A 422 -8.53 15.49 6.06
N VAL A 423 -8.73 15.11 7.32
CA VAL A 423 -7.62 14.84 8.25
C VAL A 423 -7.11 13.42 7.98
N VAL A 424 -5.88 13.29 7.49
CA VAL A 424 -5.29 12.01 7.08
C VAL A 424 -4.31 11.42 8.10
N TRP A 425 -3.81 12.24 9.02
CA TRP A 425 -2.98 11.80 10.14
C TRP A 425 -3.13 12.78 11.29
N SER A 426 -3.13 12.28 12.52
CA SER A 426 -3.20 13.12 13.71
C SER A 426 -2.46 12.47 14.87
N GLN A 427 -1.71 13.28 15.62
CA GLN A 427 -1.00 12.81 16.81
C GLN A 427 -0.94 13.89 17.87
N LYS A 428 -1.07 13.49 19.13
CA LYS A 428 -0.78 14.34 20.30
C LYS A 428 0.61 14.01 20.80
N ILE A 429 1.46 15.03 20.98
CA ILE A 429 2.82 14.88 21.49
C ILE A 429 3.04 15.73 22.74
N THR A 430 3.86 15.20 23.66
CA THR A 430 4.27 15.86 24.89
C THR A 430 5.78 16.13 24.81
N LEU A 431 6.17 17.41 24.84
CA LEU A 431 7.54 17.86 24.57
C LEU A 431 8.46 17.78 25.80
N THR A 432 7.89 17.70 27.01
CA THR A 432 8.63 17.70 28.30
C THR A 432 9.61 16.54 28.46
N GLU A 433 9.36 15.40 27.80
CA GLU A 433 10.19 14.20 27.90
C GLU A 433 11.51 14.34 27.11
N TYR A 434 11.49 15.14 26.05
CA TYR A 434 12.64 15.39 25.19
C TYR A 434 13.55 16.50 25.73
N SER A 435 13.00 17.35 26.61
CA SER A 435 13.77 18.37 27.34
C SER A 435 14.81 17.79 28.30
N ARG A 436 14.60 16.55 28.77
CA ARG A 436 15.44 15.89 29.77
C ARG A 436 16.62 15.11 29.17
N LYS A 437 16.48 14.59 27.93
CA LYS A 437 17.54 13.86 27.21
C LYS A 437 18.71 14.78 26.83
N GLN A 438 18.44 15.97 26.29
CA GLN A 438 19.51 16.92 25.94
C GLN A 438 20.30 17.39 27.17
N GLN A 439 19.64 17.61 28.32
CA GLN A 439 20.34 17.95 29.57
C GLN A 439 21.23 16.80 30.08
N THR A 440 20.85 15.53 29.87
CA THR A 440 21.66 14.38 30.31
C THR A 440 22.86 14.14 29.41
N ASP A 441 22.72 14.33 28.09
CA ASP A 441 23.85 14.22 27.14
C ASP A 441 24.83 15.39 27.26
N VAL A 442 24.34 16.62 27.48
CA VAL A 442 25.20 17.77 27.80
C VAL A 442 25.93 17.55 29.13
N SER A 443 25.24 17.07 30.18
CA SER A 443 25.89 16.79 31.47
C SER A 443 26.96 15.69 31.37
N ARG A 444 26.71 14.63 30.59
CA ARG A 444 27.71 13.58 30.29
C ARG A 444 28.91 14.11 29.50
N ALA A 445 28.67 14.98 28.52
CA ALA A 445 29.74 15.62 27.76
C ALA A 445 30.58 16.54 28.66
N TYR A 446 29.97 17.31 29.56
CA TYR A 446 30.67 18.14 30.54
C TYR A 446 31.45 17.31 31.58
N GLU A 447 30.94 16.16 32.02
CA GLU A 447 31.68 15.23 32.90
C GLU A 447 32.88 14.59 32.19
N GLN A 448 32.76 14.26 30.90
CA GLN A 448 33.88 13.77 30.09
C GLN A 448 34.94 14.85 29.81
N ILE A 449 34.54 16.12 29.65
CA ILE A 449 35.47 17.24 29.44
C ILE A 449 36.13 17.67 30.76
N SER A 450 35.41 17.64 31.88
CA SER A 450 35.94 18.02 33.20
C SER A 450 36.78 16.91 33.85
N GLY A 451 36.60 15.64 33.46
CA GLY A 451 37.39 14.51 33.95
C GLY A 451 38.82 14.40 33.40
N VAL A 452 39.24 15.26 32.47
CA VAL A 452 40.59 15.22 31.85
C VAL A 452 41.62 16.13 32.54
N ASN A 453 41.22 16.95 33.53
CA ASN A 453 42.12 17.93 34.17
C ASN A 453 42.47 17.68 35.65
N THR A 454 42.64 16.43 36.06
CA THR A 454 43.31 16.11 37.34
C THR A 454 44.19 14.88 37.20
N LEU A 455 45.30 15.01 36.47
CA LEU A 455 46.53 14.23 36.70
C LEU A 455 47.66 14.93 35.94
N THR A 456 48.27 15.94 36.57
CA THR A 456 49.72 16.25 36.52
C THR A 456 49.98 17.58 37.19
N GLN A 457 50.45 17.54 38.44
CA GLN A 457 51.50 18.45 38.91
C GLN A 457 52.19 17.82 40.13
N SER A 458 53.43 17.40 39.85
CA SER A 458 54.61 17.19 40.73
C SER A 458 54.45 16.52 42.09
#